data_AF-A0A6J1REH8-F1
#
_entry.id   AF-A0A6J1REH8-F1
#
_cell.length_a   1.000
_cell.length_b   1.000
_cell.length_c   1.000
_cell.angle_alpha   90.00
_cell.angle_beta   90.00
_cell.angle_gamma   90.00
#
_symmetry.space_group_name_H-M   'P 1'
#
loop_
_entity.id
_entity.type
_entity.pdbx_description
1 polymer ?
#
loop_
_entity_poly.entity_id
_entity_poly.type
_entity_poly.pdbx_seq_one_letter_code
_entity_poly.pdbx_strand_id
1 'polypeptide(L)'
;RSGEVRWFTAAKYATKCTSDNTWWPYQTLNCTIQFGSWSHSGDEIELVTNQNVSQASIDSKNVEWDLVELYITRWENRYKYNSGSTVKMLSYHFILKSHSGIIRIAYISPTIVLMMMTLMTLWLEPKSFERMVIANLNFICHLLCIQDVHWEMPKSGINTPKILFFYESSLGIATFALILTSILRHLQELTTEPPMWISAGTTSILRSQFGRILLISILDPAATAKIEADVDDNTDLVQSNSKTSPWRYIIVLIGWLAFLSAFIAYIVLLSMCFPTN
;
A
#
# COMPACT_ATOMS: atom_id res chain seq x y z
N ARG A 1 64.49 10.26 -18.00
CA ARG A 1 63.15 9.63 -17.94
C ARG A 1 62.61 9.85 -16.53
N SER A 2 61.36 10.29 -16.38
CA SER A 2 60.76 10.76 -15.12
C SER A 2 60.34 9.65 -14.14
N GLY A 3 60.53 8.37 -14.46
CA GLY A 3 60.16 7.25 -13.57
C GLY A 3 58.66 7.04 -13.38
N GLU A 4 57.80 7.79 -14.08
CA GLU A 4 56.34 7.64 -14.03
C GLU A 4 55.89 6.34 -14.68
N VAL A 5 55.03 5.58 -13.98
CA VAL A 5 54.43 4.34 -14.47
C VAL A 5 52.91 4.50 -14.47
N ARG A 6 52.26 4.23 -15.61
CA ARG A 6 50.80 4.18 -15.72
C ARG A 6 50.33 2.75 -15.90
N TRP A 7 49.33 2.35 -15.12
CA TRP A 7 48.74 1.03 -15.17
C TRP A 7 47.21 1.14 -15.21
N PHE A 8 46.60 0.52 -16.22
CA PHE A 8 45.14 0.46 -16.40
C PHE A 8 44.74 -1.00 -16.51
N THR A 9 43.81 -1.44 -15.66
CA THR A 9 43.29 -2.81 -15.69
C THR A 9 41.76 -2.78 -15.61
N ALA A 10 41.10 -3.65 -16.36
CA ALA A 10 39.69 -3.90 -16.21
C ALA A 10 39.47 -4.88 -15.05
N ALA A 11 38.57 -4.54 -14.14
CA ALA A 11 38.21 -5.39 -13.00
C ALA A 11 36.71 -5.31 -12.76
N LYS A 12 36.13 -6.42 -12.29
CA LYS A 12 34.73 -6.49 -11.85
C LYS A 12 34.72 -6.46 -10.32
N TYR A 13 34.00 -5.50 -9.75
CA TYR A 13 33.84 -5.36 -8.31
C TYR A 13 32.39 -5.66 -7.92
N ALA A 14 32.23 -6.43 -6.85
CA ALA A 14 30.95 -6.64 -6.19
C ALA A 14 30.99 -5.94 -4.83
N THR A 15 30.00 -5.09 -4.56
CA THR A 15 29.85 -4.42 -3.27
C THR A 15 28.44 -4.60 -2.73
N LYS A 16 28.30 -4.50 -1.41
CA LYS A 16 26.99 -4.45 -0.77
C LYS A 16 26.51 -3.01 -0.77
N CYS A 17 25.29 -2.81 -1.27
CA CYS A 17 24.66 -1.50 -1.28
C CYS A 17 23.60 -1.42 -0.18
N THR A 18 23.38 -0.20 0.30
CA THR A 18 22.24 0.12 1.15
C THR A 18 21.10 0.64 0.28
N SER A 19 19.91 0.10 0.46
CA SER A 19 18.71 0.46 -0.30
C SER A 19 17.70 1.17 0.58
N ASP A 20 17.17 2.30 0.08
CA ASP A 20 15.97 2.91 0.63
C ASP A 20 14.76 2.50 -0.20
N ASN A 21 13.96 1.58 0.36
CA ASN A 21 12.79 1.00 -0.29
C ASN A 21 11.49 1.70 0.14
N THR A 22 11.54 2.81 0.90
CA THR A 22 10.36 3.48 1.46
C THR A 22 9.32 3.80 0.39
N TRP A 23 9.79 4.27 -0.77
CA TRP A 23 8.98 4.69 -1.91
C TRP A 23 9.10 3.74 -3.11
N TRP A 24 9.30 2.45 -2.85
CA TRP A 24 9.32 1.45 -3.91
C TRP A 24 8.10 1.62 -4.85
N PRO A 25 8.28 1.63 -6.18
CA PRO A 25 9.48 1.24 -6.92
C PRO A 25 10.47 2.38 -7.25
N TYR A 26 10.32 3.60 -6.69
CA TYR A 26 11.32 4.69 -6.79
C TYR A 26 12.44 4.54 -5.76
N GLN A 27 13.01 3.35 -5.70
CA GLN A 27 14.08 3.05 -4.78
C GLN A 27 15.39 3.74 -5.21
N THR A 28 16.16 4.14 -4.21
CA THR A 28 17.52 4.68 -4.38
C THR A 28 18.49 3.73 -3.71
N LEU A 29 19.59 3.42 -4.40
CA LEU A 29 20.69 2.61 -3.87
C LEU A 29 21.88 3.52 -3.59
N ASN A 30 22.46 3.38 -2.40
CA ASN A 30 23.75 3.96 -2.06
C ASN A 30 24.77 2.82 -1.94
N CYS A 31 25.61 2.73 -2.97
CA CYS A 31 26.67 1.74 -3.08
C CYS A 31 28.01 2.40 -2.78
N THR A 32 28.78 1.85 -1.85
CA THR A 32 30.13 2.35 -1.54
C THR A 32 31.17 1.29 -1.91
N ILE A 33 32.22 1.71 -2.63
CA ILE A 33 33.39 0.88 -2.94
C ILE A 33 34.61 1.54 -2.32
N GLN A 34 35.35 0.81 -1.50
CA GLN A 34 36.53 1.31 -0.81
C GLN A 34 37.79 0.69 -1.41
N PHE A 35 38.73 1.55 -1.83
CA PHE A 35 40.04 1.15 -2.31
C PHE A 35 41.10 1.54 -1.28
N GLY A 36 41.98 0.61 -0.94
CA GLY A 36 43.02 0.79 0.05
C GLY A 36 44.15 -0.21 -0.16
N SER A 37 45.33 0.11 0.36
CA SER A 37 46.39 -0.88 0.46
C SER A 37 46.08 -1.86 1.60
N TRP A 38 46.29 -3.15 1.35
CA TRP A 38 46.17 -4.18 2.39
C TRP A 38 47.45 -4.31 3.22
N SER A 39 48.61 -4.21 2.58
CA SER A 39 49.92 -4.48 3.18
C SER A 39 50.67 -3.25 3.68
N HIS A 40 50.28 -2.05 3.22
CA HIS A 40 51.00 -0.81 3.51
C HIS A 40 50.20 0.13 4.39
N SER A 41 50.91 0.85 5.26
CA SER A 41 50.31 1.87 6.12
C SER A 41 50.12 3.20 5.39
N GLY A 42 49.33 4.10 5.97
CA GLY A 42 49.09 5.45 5.45
C GLY A 42 50.33 6.36 5.44
N ASP A 43 51.40 5.97 6.15
CA ASP A 43 52.69 6.66 6.14
C ASP A 43 53.59 6.21 4.97
N GLU A 44 53.31 5.02 4.42
CA GLU A 44 54.08 4.44 3.30
C GLU A 44 53.46 4.77 1.94
N ILE A 45 52.12 4.77 1.86
CA ILE A 45 51.39 5.01 0.62
C ILE A 45 50.31 6.07 0.83
N GLU A 46 50.36 7.10 -0.01
CA GLU A 46 49.29 8.08 -0.13
C GLU A 46 48.41 7.80 -1.36
N LEU A 47 47.11 7.69 -1.14
CA LEU A 47 46.12 7.51 -2.20
C LEU A 47 45.50 8.85 -2.57
N VAL A 48 45.73 9.29 -3.81
CA VAL A 48 45.23 10.56 -4.33
C VAL A 48 44.19 10.29 -5.41
N THR A 49 43.10 11.05 -5.38
CA THR A 49 42.06 10.99 -6.42
C THR A 49 42.51 11.74 -7.66
N ASN A 50 42.22 11.18 -8.83
CA ASN A 50 42.29 11.96 -10.05
C ASN A 50 41.06 12.89 -10.11
N GLN A 51 41.27 14.19 -10.22
CA GLN A 51 40.21 15.21 -10.19
C GLN A 51 39.22 15.09 -11.37
N ASN A 52 39.58 14.32 -12.41
CA ASN A 52 38.78 14.17 -13.63
C ASN A 52 37.71 13.07 -13.56
N VAL A 53 37.63 12.30 -12.47
CA VAL A 53 36.59 11.28 -12.31
C VAL A 53 35.31 11.95 -11.84
N SER A 54 34.35 12.07 -12.74
CA SER A 54 33.02 12.63 -12.50
C SER A 54 31.94 11.72 -13.07
N GLN A 55 30.67 11.94 -12.72
CA GLN A 55 29.53 11.22 -13.30
C GLN A 55 29.58 11.18 -14.84
N ALA A 56 29.96 12.29 -15.47
CA ALA A 56 30.07 12.41 -16.94
C ALA A 56 31.19 11.54 -17.55
N SER A 57 32.16 11.08 -16.76
CA SER A 57 33.23 10.19 -17.22
C SER A 57 32.81 8.71 -17.27
N ILE A 58 31.64 8.37 -16.74
CA ILE A 58 31.10 7.01 -16.73
C ILE A 58 29.97 6.94 -17.76
N ASP A 59 30.12 6.09 -18.78
CA ASP A 59 29.01 5.76 -19.68
C ASP A 59 28.00 4.89 -18.91
N SER A 60 27.01 5.54 -18.29
CA SER A 60 26.08 4.93 -17.36
C SER A 60 24.77 4.49 -18.03
N LYS A 61 24.80 4.07 -19.30
CA LYS A 61 23.60 3.56 -19.99
C LYS A 61 23.22 2.17 -19.46
N ASN A 62 22.65 2.14 -18.26
CA ASN A 62 21.95 0.99 -17.71
C ASN A 62 20.45 1.13 -17.97
N VAL A 63 19.79 0.03 -18.31
CA VAL A 63 18.35 0.01 -18.60
C VAL A 63 17.51 0.11 -17.31
N GLU A 64 18.06 -0.35 -16.19
CA GLU A 64 17.36 -0.46 -14.91
C GLU A 64 17.68 0.66 -13.91
N TRP A 65 18.87 1.25 -14.01
CA TRP A 65 19.42 2.16 -13.01
C TRP A 65 20.09 3.37 -13.65
N ASP A 66 19.68 4.55 -13.21
CA ASP A 66 20.33 5.81 -13.55
C ASP A 66 21.37 6.16 -12.47
N LEU A 67 22.61 6.41 -12.87
CA LEU A 67 23.62 6.99 -11.99
C LEU A 67 23.27 8.46 -11.78
N VAL A 68 22.80 8.79 -10.58
CA VAL A 68 22.39 10.15 -10.21
C VAL A 68 23.58 10.96 -9.73
N GLU A 69 24.42 10.35 -8.88
CA GLU A 69 25.54 11.03 -8.27
C GLU A 69 26.72 10.08 -8.06
N LEU A 70 27.92 10.62 -8.27
CA LEU A 70 29.19 9.97 -7.96
C LEU A 70 30.05 10.96 -7.18
N TYR A 71 30.44 10.60 -5.96
CA TYR A 71 31.37 11.39 -5.18
C TYR A 71 32.39 10.51 -4.47
N ILE A 72 33.53 11.10 -4.11
CA ILE A 72 34.67 10.39 -3.54
C ILE A 72 34.99 11.01 -2.18
N THR A 73 35.10 10.18 -1.16
CA THR A 73 35.54 10.59 0.18
C THR A 73 36.86 9.90 0.53
N ARG A 74 37.72 10.59 1.28
CA ARG A 74 38.90 9.99 1.88
C ARG A 74 38.51 9.47 3.26
N TRP A 75 38.87 8.21 3.52
CA TRP A 75 38.62 7.56 4.79
C TRP A 75 39.96 7.21 5.42
N GLU A 76 40.20 7.66 6.65
CA GLU A 76 41.38 7.32 7.42
C GLU A 76 40.96 6.73 8.75
N ASN A 77 41.45 5.54 9.06
CA ASN A 77 41.17 4.88 10.33
C ASN A 77 42.41 4.18 10.87
N ARG A 78 42.47 3.97 12.18
CA ARG A 78 43.56 3.23 12.81
C ARG A 78 43.51 1.76 12.39
N TYR A 79 44.67 1.16 12.15
CA TYR A 79 44.73 -0.23 11.73
C TYR A 79 44.19 -1.13 12.84
N LYS A 80 43.30 -2.07 12.47
CA LYS A 80 42.60 -2.92 13.44
C LYS A 80 43.56 -3.76 14.30
N TYR A 81 44.74 -4.09 13.76
CA TYR A 81 45.73 -4.96 14.41
C TYR A 81 46.94 -4.24 15.00
N ASN A 82 47.10 -2.93 14.74
CA ASN A 82 48.21 -2.13 15.26
C ASN A 82 47.72 -0.71 15.52
N SER A 83 47.68 -0.30 16.78
CA SER A 83 47.14 1.00 17.19
C SER A 83 48.03 2.19 16.80
N GLY A 84 49.28 1.94 16.40
CA GLY A 84 50.26 2.96 16.02
C GLY A 84 50.26 3.38 14.56
N SER A 85 49.55 2.67 13.67
CA SER A 85 49.51 2.99 12.23
C SER A 85 48.09 3.30 11.74
N THR A 86 47.97 4.23 10.80
CA THR A 86 46.70 4.51 10.10
C THR A 86 46.65 3.81 8.75
N VAL A 87 45.45 3.50 8.29
CA VAL A 87 45.18 3.08 6.91
C VAL A 87 44.37 4.15 6.22
N LYS A 88 44.88 4.58 5.07
CA LYS A 88 44.21 5.52 4.17
C LYS A 88 43.47 4.73 3.10
N MET A 89 42.18 5.00 2.96
CA MET A 89 41.29 4.41 1.97
C MET A 89 40.56 5.50 1.20
N LEU A 90 40.18 5.16 -0.01
CA LEU A 90 39.42 6.01 -0.91
C LEU A 90 38.04 5.38 -1.12
N SER A 91 36.98 6.06 -0.70
CA SER A 91 35.61 5.56 -0.80
C SER A 91 34.89 6.24 -1.97
N TYR A 92 34.48 5.46 -2.95
CA TYR A 92 33.63 5.90 -4.06
C TYR A 92 32.19 5.59 -3.71
N HIS A 93 31.34 6.61 -3.73
CA HIS A 93 29.93 6.50 -3.46
C HIS A 93 29.15 6.67 -4.76
N PHE A 94 28.34 5.67 -5.08
CA PHE A 94 27.46 5.65 -6.25
C PHE A 94 26.03 5.73 -5.76
N ILE A 95 25.34 6.80 -6.12
CA ILE A 95 23.91 6.97 -5.88
C ILE A 95 23.18 6.58 -7.15
N LEU A 96 22.46 5.46 -7.10
CA LEU A 96 21.72 4.90 -8.22
C LEU A 96 20.22 5.05 -7.97
N LYS A 97 19.46 5.42 -9.00
CA LYS A 97 18.00 5.53 -8.94
C LYS A 97 17.37 4.58 -9.95
N SER A 98 16.33 3.86 -9.52
CA SER A 98 15.66 2.87 -10.40
C SER A 98 14.82 3.54 -11.49
N HIS A 99 14.90 3.01 -12.70
CA HIS A 99 13.99 3.33 -13.81
C HIS A 99 12.70 2.51 -13.70
N SER A 100 11.72 3.01 -12.94
CA SER A 100 10.55 2.20 -12.54
C SER A 100 9.22 2.59 -13.16
N GLY A 101 9.21 3.27 -14.32
CA GLY A 101 7.98 3.72 -14.98
C GLY A 101 6.98 2.60 -15.31
N ILE A 102 7.48 1.46 -15.83
CA ILE A 102 6.65 0.31 -16.21
C ILE A 102 6.21 -0.48 -14.96
N ILE A 103 7.15 -0.71 -14.03
CA ILE A 103 6.90 -1.40 -12.76
C ILE A 103 5.83 -0.64 -11.95
N ARG A 104 5.85 0.70 -11.95
CA ARG A 104 4.80 1.54 -11.33
C ARG A 104 3.40 1.10 -11.75
N ILE A 105 3.16 0.96 -13.05
CA ILE A 105 1.81 0.66 -13.56
C ILE A 105 1.38 -0.76 -13.15
N ALA A 106 2.31 -1.71 -13.23
CA ALA A 106 2.06 -3.11 -12.89
C ALA A 106 1.60 -3.29 -11.42
N TYR A 107 2.12 -2.49 -10.49
CA TYR A 107 1.79 -2.62 -9.07
C TYR A 107 0.73 -1.68 -8.54
N ILE A 108 0.51 -0.53 -9.18
CA ILE A 108 -0.56 0.42 -8.78
C ILE A 108 -1.91 0.02 -9.39
N SER A 109 -1.92 -0.50 -10.62
CA SER A 109 -3.17 -0.87 -11.29
C SER A 109 -3.98 -1.94 -10.51
N PRO A 110 -3.38 -3.05 -10.03
CA PRO A 110 -4.10 -4.04 -9.23
C PRO A 110 -4.67 -3.43 -7.94
N THR A 111 -3.94 -2.51 -7.31
CA THR A 111 -4.38 -1.83 -6.09
C THR A 111 -5.69 -1.08 -6.29
N ILE A 112 -5.81 -0.34 -7.39
CA ILE A 112 -7.03 0.41 -7.72
C ILE A 112 -8.19 -0.56 -7.96
N VAL A 113 -7.96 -1.64 -8.70
CA VAL A 113 -8.99 -2.66 -8.99
C VAL A 113 -9.48 -3.32 -7.69
N LEU A 114 -8.57 -3.71 -6.80
CA LEU A 114 -8.89 -4.31 -5.51
C LEU A 114 -9.69 -3.37 -4.61
N MET A 115 -9.29 -2.11 -4.53
CA MET A 115 -10.04 -1.08 -3.78
C MET A 115 -11.47 -0.93 -4.31
N MET A 116 -11.61 -0.84 -5.63
CA MET A 116 -12.93 -0.74 -6.29
C MET A 116 -13.78 -1.99 -6.04
N MET A 117 -13.19 -3.18 -6.06
CA MET A 117 -13.88 -4.43 -5.72
C MET A 117 -14.35 -4.46 -4.26
N THR A 118 -13.52 -4.00 -3.31
CA THR A 118 -13.90 -3.90 -1.89
C THR A 118 -15.08 -2.94 -1.71
N LEU A 119 -15.01 -1.75 -2.31
CA LEU A 119 -16.09 -0.76 -2.25
C LEU A 119 -17.38 -1.27 -2.91
N MET A 120 -17.27 -1.93 -4.07
CA MET A 120 -18.40 -2.56 -4.76
C MET A 120 -19.06 -3.63 -3.90
N THR A 121 -18.27 -4.45 -3.19
CA THR A 121 -18.79 -5.47 -2.27
C THR A 121 -19.62 -4.87 -1.15
N LEU A 122 -19.19 -3.74 -0.59
CA LEU A 122 -19.90 -3.04 0.48
C LEU A 122 -21.15 -2.31 -0.04
N TRP A 123 -21.13 -1.86 -1.29
CA TRP A 123 -22.26 -1.19 -1.95
C TRP A 123 -23.36 -2.16 -2.37
N LEU A 124 -23.01 -3.40 -2.77
CA LEU A 124 -23.96 -4.37 -3.28
C LEU A 124 -24.95 -4.84 -2.21
N GLU A 125 -26.18 -5.14 -2.64
CA GLU A 125 -27.23 -5.59 -1.74
C GLU A 125 -26.83 -6.88 -0.99
N PRO A 126 -27.03 -6.94 0.34
CA PRO A 126 -26.60 -8.08 1.15
C PRO A 126 -27.30 -9.42 0.81
N LYS A 127 -28.44 -9.37 0.11
CA LYS A 127 -29.17 -10.57 -0.33
C LYS A 127 -28.51 -11.28 -1.52
N SER A 128 -27.65 -10.57 -2.26
CA SER A 128 -27.04 -11.12 -3.47
C SER A 128 -25.97 -12.17 -3.13
N PHE A 129 -26.08 -13.35 -3.74
CA PHE A 129 -25.02 -14.35 -3.71
C PHE A 129 -23.72 -13.82 -4.34
N GLU A 130 -23.83 -12.95 -5.35
CA GLU A 130 -22.69 -12.35 -6.04
C GLU A 130 -21.82 -11.55 -5.08
N ARG A 131 -22.41 -10.87 -4.09
CA ARG A 131 -21.67 -10.13 -3.06
C ARG A 131 -20.70 -11.03 -2.30
N MET A 132 -21.14 -12.22 -1.91
CA MET A 132 -20.29 -13.19 -1.21
C MET A 132 -19.17 -13.70 -2.12
N VAL A 133 -19.47 -13.98 -3.39
CA VAL A 133 -18.47 -14.43 -4.38
C VAL A 133 -17.41 -13.36 -4.60
N ILE A 134 -17.82 -12.11 -4.85
CA ILE A 134 -16.90 -10.98 -5.06
C ILE A 134 -16.04 -10.75 -3.80
N ALA A 135 -16.61 -10.81 -2.60
CA ALA A 135 -15.86 -10.65 -1.35
C ALA A 135 -14.74 -11.70 -1.20
N ASN A 136 -15.05 -12.98 -1.48
CA ASN A 136 -14.08 -14.07 -1.40
C ASN A 136 -13.00 -13.96 -2.48
N LEU A 137 -13.39 -13.68 -3.73
CA LEU A 137 -12.44 -13.47 -4.82
C LEU A 137 -11.50 -12.29 -4.52
N ASN A 138 -12.07 -11.17 -4.06
CA ASN A 138 -11.29 -9.99 -3.69
C ASN A 138 -10.29 -10.28 -2.56
N PHE A 139 -10.70 -11.04 -1.54
CA PHE A 139 -9.79 -11.47 -0.46
C PHE A 139 -8.63 -12.33 -0.99
N ILE A 140 -8.92 -13.32 -1.85
CA ILE A 140 -7.90 -14.15 -2.47
C ILE A 140 -6.96 -13.32 -3.34
N CYS A 141 -7.50 -12.40 -4.15
CA CYS A 141 -6.69 -11.52 -5.00
C CYS A 141 -5.77 -10.60 -4.18
N HIS A 142 -6.21 -10.11 -3.01
CA HIS A 142 -5.32 -9.36 -2.11
C HIS A 142 -4.15 -10.22 -1.63
N LEU A 143 -4.40 -11.46 -1.21
CA LEU A 143 -3.33 -12.38 -0.77
C LEU A 143 -2.31 -12.65 -1.89
N LEU A 144 -2.80 -12.88 -3.11
CA LEU A 144 -1.95 -13.10 -4.29
C LEU A 144 -1.11 -11.86 -4.62
N CYS A 145 -1.69 -10.66 -4.58
CA CYS A 145 -0.95 -9.43 -4.84
C CYS A 145 0.12 -9.17 -3.78
N ILE A 146 -0.18 -9.41 -2.49
CA ILE A 146 0.81 -9.30 -1.40
C ILE A 146 1.95 -10.28 -1.62
N GLN A 147 1.63 -11.52 -2.01
CA GLN A 147 2.64 -12.53 -2.29
C GLN A 147 3.53 -12.13 -3.47
N ASP A 148 2.95 -11.66 -4.57
CA ASP A 148 3.69 -11.19 -5.75
C ASP A 148 4.66 -10.06 -5.38
N VAL A 149 4.16 -9.05 -4.66
CA VAL A 149 4.96 -7.93 -4.15
C VAL A 149 6.09 -8.43 -3.24
N HIS A 150 5.83 -9.40 -2.37
CA HIS A 150 6.84 -9.96 -1.47
C HIS A 150 7.99 -10.66 -2.22
N TRP A 151 7.72 -11.30 -3.35
CA TRP A 151 8.74 -11.99 -4.14
C TRP A 151 9.66 -11.02 -4.91
N GLU A 152 9.11 -9.90 -5.38
CA GLU A 152 9.85 -8.90 -6.15
C GLU A 152 10.59 -7.87 -5.27
N MET A 153 10.14 -7.70 -4.03
CA MET A 153 10.81 -6.78 -3.12
C MET A 153 12.19 -7.30 -2.68
N PRO A 154 13.23 -6.46 -2.71
CA PRO A 154 14.51 -6.83 -2.15
C PRO A 154 14.36 -7.12 -0.65
N LYS A 155 14.83 -8.30 -0.22
CA LYS A 155 14.76 -8.79 1.18
C LYS A 155 15.58 -7.95 2.18
N SER A 156 16.18 -6.87 1.71
CA SER A 156 17.07 -6.00 2.47
C SER A 156 16.68 -4.56 2.18
N GLY A 157 16.42 -3.81 3.24
CA GLY A 157 16.06 -2.41 3.21
C GLY A 157 16.05 -1.88 4.65
N ILE A 158 16.39 -0.60 4.81
CA ILE A 158 16.41 0.04 6.13
C ILE A 158 14.97 0.29 6.62
N ASN A 159 14.07 0.63 5.69
CA ASN A 159 12.70 0.99 5.96
C ASN A 159 11.71 0.06 5.25
N THR A 160 10.56 -0.15 5.88
CA THR A 160 9.44 -0.90 5.29
C THR A 160 8.81 -0.12 4.13
N PRO A 161 8.61 -0.73 2.95
CA PRO A 161 7.96 -0.05 1.82
C PRO A 161 6.52 0.38 2.14
N LYS A 162 6.17 1.63 1.83
CA LYS A 162 4.82 2.16 2.09
C LYS A 162 3.71 1.44 1.32
N ILE A 163 4.04 0.91 0.14
CA ILE A 163 3.10 0.11 -0.65
C ILE A 163 2.71 -1.20 0.04
N LEU A 164 3.63 -1.81 0.80
CA LEU A 164 3.33 -3.02 1.56
C LEU A 164 2.34 -2.72 2.69
N PHE A 165 2.55 -1.60 3.39
CA PHE A 165 1.60 -1.12 4.41
C PHE A 165 0.21 -0.83 3.81
N PHE A 166 0.15 -0.30 2.58
CA PHE A 166 -1.12 -0.13 1.86
C PHE A 166 -1.81 -1.48 1.64
N TYR A 167 -1.11 -2.46 1.06
CA TYR A 167 -1.69 -3.77 0.76
C TYR A 167 -2.15 -4.50 2.01
N GLU A 168 -1.38 -4.44 3.09
CA GLU A 168 -1.73 -5.00 4.40
C GLU A 168 -3.01 -4.33 4.96
N SER A 169 -3.06 -3.00 4.94
CA SER A 169 -4.24 -2.25 5.41
C SER A 169 -5.47 -2.54 4.55
N SER A 170 -5.32 -2.59 3.23
CA SER A 170 -6.40 -2.91 2.29
C SER A 170 -6.92 -4.34 2.49
N LEU A 171 -6.04 -5.31 2.77
CA LEU A 171 -6.43 -6.67 3.15
C LEU A 171 -7.24 -6.66 4.46
N GLY A 172 -6.84 -5.84 5.44
CA GLY A 172 -7.61 -5.63 6.67
C GLY A 172 -9.04 -5.12 6.40
N ILE A 173 -9.20 -4.16 5.48
CA ILE A 173 -10.53 -3.66 5.09
C ILE A 173 -11.33 -4.74 4.33
N ALA A 174 -10.68 -5.49 3.44
CA ALA A 174 -11.32 -6.57 2.68
C ALA A 174 -11.78 -7.74 3.57
N THR A 175 -10.98 -8.10 4.59
CA THR A 175 -11.39 -9.13 5.58
C THR A 175 -12.58 -8.66 6.41
N PHE A 176 -12.57 -7.40 6.87
CA PHE A 176 -13.72 -6.81 7.53
C PHE A 176 -14.97 -6.84 6.64
N ALA A 177 -14.86 -6.45 5.36
CA ALA A 177 -15.97 -6.49 4.41
C ALA A 177 -16.52 -7.91 4.18
N LEU A 178 -15.64 -8.93 4.15
CA LEU A 178 -16.02 -10.33 4.02
C LEU A 178 -16.78 -10.83 5.26
N ILE A 179 -16.24 -10.58 6.46
CA ILE A 179 -16.88 -10.96 7.72
C ILE A 179 -18.24 -10.28 7.84
N LEU A 180 -18.29 -8.97 7.56
CA LEU A 180 -19.53 -8.21 7.58
C LEU A 180 -20.55 -8.78 6.59
N THR A 181 -20.14 -9.12 5.36
CA THR A 181 -21.02 -9.74 4.36
C THR A 181 -21.61 -11.06 4.85
N SER A 182 -20.82 -11.90 5.52
CA SER A 182 -21.31 -13.14 6.14
C SER A 182 -22.33 -12.88 7.24
N ILE A 183 -22.04 -11.93 8.14
CA ILE A 183 -22.94 -11.55 9.24
C ILE A 183 -24.26 -10.98 8.69
N LEU A 184 -24.20 -10.05 7.74
CA LEU A 184 -25.40 -9.43 7.16
C LEU A 184 -26.28 -10.46 6.45
N ARG A 185 -25.68 -11.45 5.76
CA ARG A 185 -26.42 -12.55 5.16
C ARG A 185 -27.11 -13.41 6.21
N HIS A 186 -26.40 -13.77 7.29
CA HIS A 186 -27.00 -14.54 8.38
C HIS A 186 -28.16 -13.78 9.06
N LEU A 187 -27.98 -12.47 9.31
CA LEU A 187 -29.04 -11.61 9.87
C LEU A 187 -30.27 -11.51 8.96
N GLN A 188 -30.10 -11.67 7.65
CA GLN A 188 -31.20 -11.69 6.69
C GLN A 188 -32.05 -12.96 6.76
N GLU A 189 -31.44 -14.09 7.14
CA GLU A 189 -32.11 -15.39 7.31
C GLU A 189 -32.83 -15.49 8.66
N LEU A 190 -32.46 -14.64 9.64
CA LEU A 190 -33.15 -14.56 10.92
C LEU A 190 -34.59 -14.05 10.74
N THR A 191 -35.54 -14.88 11.19
CA THR A 191 -36.97 -14.54 11.26
C THR A 191 -37.37 -13.95 12.61
N THR A 192 -36.46 -13.91 13.58
CA THR A 192 -36.68 -13.32 14.90
C THR A 192 -36.70 -11.81 14.83
N GLU A 193 -37.54 -11.18 15.66
CA GLU A 193 -37.58 -9.73 15.77
C GLU A 193 -36.30 -9.18 16.45
N PRO A 194 -35.79 -8.03 15.99
CA PRO A 194 -34.65 -7.39 16.63
C PRO A 194 -35.01 -6.95 18.06
N PRO A 195 -34.09 -7.11 19.03
CA PRO A 195 -34.31 -6.62 20.38
C PRO A 195 -34.57 -5.11 20.40
N MET A 196 -35.42 -4.66 21.33
CA MET A 196 -35.98 -3.29 21.37
C MET A 196 -34.94 -2.17 21.34
N TRP A 197 -33.74 -2.38 21.89
CA TRP A 197 -32.68 -1.37 21.88
C TRP A 197 -32.10 -1.13 20.47
N ILE A 198 -32.03 -2.17 19.62
CA ILE A 198 -31.55 -2.06 18.24
C ILE A 198 -32.57 -1.32 17.39
N SER A 199 -33.85 -1.65 17.52
CA SER A 199 -34.92 -0.98 16.79
C SER A 199 -35.11 0.47 17.24
N ALA A 200 -34.97 0.79 18.53
CA ALA A 200 -34.96 2.17 19.03
C ALA A 200 -33.77 2.97 18.48
N GLY A 201 -32.58 2.36 18.41
CA GLY A 201 -31.38 2.97 17.85
C GLY A 201 -31.52 3.28 16.36
N THR A 202 -31.98 2.33 15.56
CA THR A 202 -32.13 2.53 14.11
C THR A 202 -33.24 3.49 13.74
N THR A 203 -34.37 3.48 14.46
CA THR A 203 -35.44 4.46 14.25
C THR A 203 -35.01 5.88 14.60
N SER A 204 -34.23 6.06 15.68
CA SER A 204 -33.64 7.36 16.02
C SER A 204 -32.68 7.88 14.93
N ILE A 205 -31.82 6.99 14.40
CA ILE A 205 -30.90 7.32 13.31
C ILE A 205 -31.65 7.60 11.99
N LEU A 206 -32.68 6.83 11.67
CA LEU A 206 -33.53 7.07 10.48
C LEU A 206 -34.27 8.42 10.57
N ARG A 207 -34.68 8.83 11.78
CA ARG A 207 -35.38 10.10 12.02
C ARG A 207 -34.44 11.32 11.95
N SER A 208 -33.14 11.12 12.10
CA SER A 208 -32.12 12.16 11.88
C SER A 208 -32.08 12.61 10.42
N GLN A 209 -31.60 13.84 10.19
CA GLN A 209 -31.42 14.41 8.84
C GLN A 209 -30.54 13.52 7.94
N PHE A 210 -29.59 12.80 8.54
CA PHE A 210 -28.75 11.81 7.86
C PHE A 210 -29.54 10.59 7.38
N GLY A 211 -30.48 10.11 8.20
CA GLY A 211 -31.35 8.98 7.91
C GLY A 211 -32.28 9.25 6.73
N ARG A 212 -32.80 10.48 6.58
CA ARG A 212 -33.63 10.88 5.43
C ARG A 212 -32.88 10.86 4.10
N ILE A 213 -31.61 11.30 4.07
CA ILE A 213 -30.77 11.24 2.85
C ILE A 213 -30.48 9.78 2.48
N LEU A 214 -30.22 8.95 3.49
CA LEU A 214 -29.95 7.51 3.35
C LEU A 214 -31.19 6.73 2.89
N LEU A 215 -32.39 7.15 3.34
CA LEU A 215 -33.69 6.60 2.95
C LEU A 215 -33.99 6.90 1.47
N ILE A 216 -33.76 8.14 1.02
CA ILE A 216 -34.00 8.56 -0.37
C ILE A 216 -33.06 7.83 -1.35
N SER A 217 -31.85 7.49 -0.92
CA SER A 217 -30.87 6.79 -1.77
C SER A 217 -31.18 5.30 -1.99
N ILE A 218 -32.10 4.70 -1.22
CA ILE A 218 -32.30 3.25 -1.17
C ILE A 218 -33.78 2.85 -1.33
N LEU A 219 -34.74 3.71 -0.99
CA LEU A 219 -36.14 3.39 -1.18
C LEU A 219 -36.55 3.59 -2.64
N ASP A 220 -36.80 2.45 -3.29
CA ASP A 220 -37.81 2.32 -4.34
C ASP A 220 -38.98 3.28 -4.02
N PRO A 221 -39.36 4.22 -4.91
CA PRO A 221 -40.37 5.25 -4.64
C PRO A 221 -41.70 4.69 -4.12
N ALA A 222 -41.97 3.40 -4.34
CA ALA A 222 -43.12 2.67 -3.80
C ALA A 222 -43.14 2.51 -2.26
N ALA A 223 -41.98 2.49 -1.59
CA ALA A 223 -41.90 2.31 -0.14
C ALA A 223 -42.17 3.61 0.63
N THR A 224 -41.82 4.76 0.05
CA THR A 224 -42.10 6.10 0.63
C THR A 224 -43.61 6.38 0.58
N ALA A 225 -44.28 5.99 -0.51
CA ALA A 225 -45.74 6.10 -0.65
C ALA A 225 -46.52 5.26 0.39
N LYS A 226 -45.95 4.12 0.83
CA LYS A 226 -46.55 3.28 1.89
C LYS A 226 -46.43 3.89 3.28
N ILE A 227 -45.36 4.63 3.58
CA ILE A 227 -45.17 5.27 4.89
C ILE A 227 -46.08 6.50 5.04
N GLU A 228 -46.35 7.23 3.95
CA GLU A 228 -47.36 8.30 3.97
C GLU A 228 -48.79 7.78 4.08
N ALA A 229 -49.11 6.62 3.48
CA ALA A 229 -50.43 6.00 3.59
C ALA A 229 -50.74 5.44 4.99
N ASP A 230 -49.74 4.90 5.70
CA ASP A 230 -49.91 4.30 7.03
C ASP A 230 -50.13 5.34 8.14
N VAL A 231 -49.88 6.64 7.85
CA VAL A 231 -50.15 7.75 8.77
C VAL A 231 -51.60 8.21 8.69
N ASP A 232 -52.31 7.92 7.59
CA ASP A 232 -53.62 8.50 7.30
C ASP A 232 -54.80 7.50 7.37
N ASP A 233 -54.55 6.20 7.47
CA ASP A 233 -55.63 5.20 7.52
C ASP A 233 -55.46 4.21 8.69
N ASN A 234 -56.17 4.48 9.79
CA ASN A 234 -56.50 3.48 10.81
C ASN A 234 -57.55 2.52 10.24
N THR A 235 -57.16 1.61 9.35
CA THR A 235 -57.96 0.44 9.02
C THR A 235 -57.09 -0.79 8.77
N ASP A 236 -57.25 -1.78 9.66
CA ASP A 236 -56.83 -3.15 9.40
C ASP A 236 -57.40 -3.63 8.05
N LEU A 237 -56.58 -4.42 7.32
CA LEU A 237 -56.86 -5.24 6.13
C LEU A 237 -56.31 -4.71 4.79
N VAL A 238 -55.02 -4.95 4.52
CA VAL A 238 -54.57 -5.70 3.31
C VAL A 238 -53.26 -6.41 3.63
N GLN A 239 -53.31 -7.74 3.68
CA GLN A 239 -52.15 -8.63 3.69
C GLN A 239 -51.42 -8.55 2.34
N SER A 240 -50.67 -7.46 2.13
CA SER A 240 -49.73 -7.31 1.02
C SER A 240 -48.50 -8.15 1.33
N ASN A 241 -48.43 -9.30 0.67
CA ASN A 241 -47.46 -10.37 0.84
C ASN A 241 -46.05 -9.97 0.34
N SER A 242 -45.41 -8.98 0.98
CA SER A 242 -43.96 -8.82 0.92
C SER A 242 -43.42 -9.11 2.32
N LYS A 243 -42.96 -10.35 2.56
CA LYS A 243 -42.15 -10.70 3.74
C LYS A 243 -40.85 -9.89 3.69
N THR A 244 -40.88 -8.63 4.08
CA THR A 244 -39.68 -7.84 4.32
C THR A 244 -39.12 -8.27 5.66
N SER A 245 -37.88 -8.75 5.69
CA SER A 245 -37.27 -9.18 6.95
C SER A 245 -37.24 -8.02 7.96
N PRO A 246 -37.51 -8.29 9.25
CA PRO A 246 -37.54 -7.24 10.27
C PRO A 246 -36.17 -6.55 10.43
N TRP A 247 -35.09 -7.19 9.95
CA TRP A 247 -33.72 -6.69 9.96
C TRP A 247 -33.33 -5.82 8.76
N ARG A 248 -34.19 -5.66 7.75
CA ARG A 248 -33.83 -5.02 6.47
C ARG A 248 -33.22 -3.62 6.66
N TYR A 249 -33.85 -2.77 7.47
CA TYR A 249 -33.38 -1.41 7.71
C TYR A 249 -32.05 -1.37 8.47
N ILE A 250 -31.88 -2.24 9.47
CA ILE A 250 -30.65 -2.35 10.26
C ILE A 250 -29.48 -2.77 9.35
N ILE A 251 -29.70 -3.77 8.50
CA ILE A 251 -28.69 -4.31 7.59
C ILE A 251 -28.24 -3.27 6.58
N VAL A 252 -29.18 -2.51 6.01
CA VAL A 252 -28.89 -1.42 5.08
C VAL A 252 -28.06 -0.32 5.75
N LEU A 253 -28.45 0.09 6.96
CA LEU A 253 -27.74 1.12 7.71
C LEU A 253 -26.30 0.70 8.02
N ILE A 254 -26.09 -0.52 8.52
CA ILE A 254 -24.76 -1.07 8.81
C ILE A 254 -23.90 -1.13 7.53
N GLY A 255 -24.49 -1.59 6.42
CA GLY A 255 -23.79 -1.66 5.13
C GLY A 255 -23.28 -0.30 4.65
N TRP A 256 -24.12 0.74 4.76
CA TRP A 256 -23.75 2.09 4.35
C TRP A 256 -22.69 2.73 5.25
N LEU A 257 -22.81 2.54 6.57
CA LEU A 257 -21.79 3.00 7.52
C LEU A 257 -20.43 2.34 7.25
N ALA A 258 -20.43 1.04 6.95
CA ALA A 258 -19.23 0.31 6.57
C ALA A 258 -18.66 0.77 5.22
N PHE A 259 -19.50 1.08 4.25
CA PHE A 259 -19.07 1.65 2.97
C PHE A 259 -18.40 3.01 3.17
N LEU A 260 -19.03 3.92 3.92
CA LEU A 260 -18.49 5.26 4.16
C LEU A 260 -17.18 5.21 4.93
N SER A 261 -17.09 4.36 5.96
CA SER A 261 -15.86 4.19 6.73
C SER A 261 -14.72 3.63 5.88
N ALA A 262 -14.98 2.61 5.06
CA ALA A 262 -14.01 2.05 4.12
C ALA A 262 -13.58 3.08 3.06
N PHE A 263 -14.51 3.86 2.51
CA PHE A 263 -14.22 4.90 1.53
C PHE A 263 -13.28 5.98 2.10
N ILE A 264 -13.57 6.47 3.31
CA ILE A 264 -12.71 7.43 4.00
C ILE A 264 -11.33 6.82 4.31
N ALA A 265 -11.29 5.57 4.79
CA ALA A 265 -10.04 4.87 5.07
C ALA A 265 -9.17 4.75 3.80
N TYR A 266 -9.76 4.41 2.66
CA TYR A 266 -9.05 4.35 1.39
C TYR A 266 -8.51 5.70 0.91
N ILE A 267 -9.25 6.80 1.10
CA ILE A 267 -8.75 8.16 0.82
C ILE A 267 -7.52 8.47 1.67
N VAL A 268 -7.58 8.18 2.97
CA VAL A 268 -6.45 8.39 3.89
C VAL A 268 -5.25 7.54 3.47
N LEU A 269 -5.45 6.24 3.18
CA LEU A 269 -4.39 5.35 2.74
C LEU A 269 -3.75 5.82 1.43
N LEU A 270 -4.54 6.28 0.45
CA LEU A 270 -4.02 6.83 -0.80
C LEU A 270 -3.13 8.06 -0.55
N SER A 271 -3.55 8.96 0.34
CA SER A 271 -2.78 10.17 0.68
C SER A 271 -1.46 9.89 1.42
N MET A 272 -1.40 8.83 2.24
CA MET A 272 -0.22 8.50 3.03
C MET A 272 0.81 7.64 2.27
N CYS A 273 0.31 6.70 1.46
CA CYS A 273 1.12 5.67 0.82
C CYS A 273 1.60 6.05 -0.59
N PHE A 274 0.89 6.94 -1.29
CA PHE A 274 1.32 7.41 -2.60
C PHE A 274 1.82 8.85 -2.51
N PRO A 275 3.04 9.12 -3.00
CA PRO A 275 3.54 10.49 -3.01
C PRO A 275 2.69 11.30 -3.98
N THR A 276 2.08 12.39 -3.50
CA THR A 276 1.60 13.48 -4.35
C THR A 276 2.83 14.14 -4.95
N ASN A 277 2.99 14.05 -6.27
CA ASN A 277 4.10 14.64 -7.03
C ASN A 277 4.48 16.05 -6.55
#